data_AF-D4DPN4-F1
#
_entry.id   AF-D4DPN4-F1
#
_cell.length_a   1.000
_cell.length_b   1.000
_cell.length_c   1.000
_cell.angle_alpha   90.00
_cell.angle_beta   90.00
_cell.angle_gamma   90.00
#
_symmetry.space_group_name_H-M   'P 1'
#
loop_
_entity.id
_entity.type
_entity.pdbx_description
1 polymer ?
#
loop_
_entity_poly.entity_id
_entity_poly.type
_entity_poly.pdbx_seq_one_letter_code
_entity_poly.pdbx_strand_id
1 'polypeptide(L)'
;MFEHKAKPEFDEVAVIDIAGGGIRSLNYDPILKTYIIANEVKDEAGERFSQLWTWSGKHSDEPQKITLPNLQHIKNVEAVDSITVNGKPRLIVMGDEGNASKKLTAKYMMVDYSTLSKD
;
A
#
# COMPACT_ATOMS: atom_id res chain seq x y z
N MET A 1 18.83 2.36 19.34
CA MET A 1 17.81 1.49 19.97
C MET A 1 18.53 0.48 20.88
N PHE A 2 19.03 0.84 22.07
CA PHE A 2 18.92 2.08 22.85
C PHE A 2 20.22 2.29 23.66
N GLU A 3 20.87 3.44 23.49
CA GLU A 3 22.10 3.81 24.24
C GLU A 3 21.86 3.91 25.76
N HIS A 4 20.60 3.97 26.19
CA HIS A 4 20.20 4.26 27.57
C HIS A 4 19.50 3.12 28.32
N LYS A 5 19.41 1.91 27.74
CA LYS A 5 18.70 0.76 28.36
C LYS A 5 17.28 1.09 28.87
N ALA A 6 16.61 2.08 28.28
CA ALA A 6 15.25 2.44 28.64
C ALA A 6 14.31 1.24 28.36
N LYS A 7 13.29 1.07 29.21
CA LYS A 7 12.22 0.11 28.93
C LYS A 7 11.43 0.61 27.71
N PRO A 8 11.03 -0.27 26.78
CA PRO A 8 10.17 0.14 25.68
C PRO A 8 8.81 0.58 26.24
N GLU A 9 8.34 1.72 25.76
CA GLU A 9 6.97 2.20 25.97
C GLU A 9 6.18 1.87 24.71
N PHE A 10 5.03 1.23 24.88
CA PHE A 10 4.14 0.84 23.79
C PHE A 10 2.83 1.59 23.93
N ASP A 11 2.37 2.19 22.85
CA ASP A 11 1.02 2.75 22.75
C ASP A 11 -0.04 1.65 22.54
N GLU A 12 -1.31 2.04 22.61
CA GLU A 12 -2.44 1.17 22.27
C GLU A 12 -2.37 0.68 20.81
N VAL A 13 -2.81 -0.56 20.59
CA VAL A 13 -2.86 -1.16 19.25
C VAL A 13 -4.05 -0.60 18.48
N ALA A 14 -3.78 0.07 17.38
CA ALA A 14 -4.81 0.51 16.44
C ALA A 14 -5.23 -0.63 15.51
N VAL A 15 -6.53 -0.73 15.23
CA VAL A 15 -7.08 -1.60 14.20
C VAL A 15 -7.55 -0.73 13.04
N ILE A 16 -7.15 -1.10 11.82
CA ILE A 16 -7.63 -0.47 10.59
C ILE A 16 -8.36 -1.56 9.81
N ASP A 17 -9.66 -1.40 9.60
CA ASP A 17 -10.45 -2.37 8.83
C ASP A 17 -10.20 -2.22 7.33
N ILE A 18 -9.27 -3.01 6.84
CA ILE A 18 -8.91 -3.14 5.42
C ILE A 18 -9.48 -4.43 4.82
N ALA A 19 -10.69 -4.82 5.23
CA ALA A 19 -11.40 -6.02 4.77
C ALA A 19 -10.66 -7.35 5.09
N GLY A 20 -10.11 -7.45 6.30
CA GLY A 20 -9.58 -8.70 6.86
C GLY A 20 -8.22 -9.18 6.33
N GLY A 21 -7.59 -8.46 5.40
CA GLY A 21 -6.21 -8.71 4.94
C GLY A 21 -5.14 -8.06 5.83
N GLY A 22 -3.92 -8.60 5.84
CA GLY A 22 -2.79 -7.98 6.55
C GLY A 22 -2.18 -6.80 5.79
N ILE A 23 -1.66 -5.80 6.52
CA ILE A 23 -0.92 -4.67 5.93
C ILE A 23 0.38 -5.19 5.31
N ARG A 24 0.59 -4.89 4.02
CA ARG A 24 1.82 -5.20 3.28
C ARG A 24 2.71 -3.96 3.11
N SER A 25 2.08 -2.81 2.90
CA SER A 25 2.76 -1.51 2.82
C SER A 25 1.91 -0.44 3.51
N LEU A 26 2.56 0.51 4.18
CA LEU A 26 1.94 1.72 4.72
C LEU A 26 2.93 2.87 4.58
N ASN A 27 2.59 3.88 3.79
CA ASN A 27 3.44 5.06 3.58
C ASN A 27 2.59 6.34 3.58
N TYR A 28 3.14 7.43 4.11
CA TYR A 28 2.48 8.74 4.05
C TYR A 28 2.71 9.38 2.68
N ASP A 29 1.64 9.70 1.97
CA ASP A 29 1.67 10.36 0.68
C ASP A 29 1.56 11.90 0.86
N PRO A 30 2.61 12.67 0.53
CA PRO A 30 2.61 14.12 0.73
C PRO A 30 1.75 14.89 -0.29
N ILE A 31 1.36 14.26 -1.41
CA ILE A 31 0.55 14.88 -2.47
C ILE A 31 -0.92 14.84 -2.06
N LEU A 32 -1.41 13.68 -1.64
CA LEU A 32 -2.76 13.45 -1.16
C LEU A 32 -2.95 13.81 0.32
N LYS A 33 -1.85 13.99 1.06
CA LYS A 33 -1.82 14.28 2.49
C LYS A 33 -2.53 13.22 3.33
N THR A 34 -2.29 11.95 3.00
CA THR A 34 -2.95 10.79 3.58
C THR A 34 -1.98 9.61 3.59
N TYR A 35 -2.23 8.59 4.40
CA TYR A 35 -1.51 7.32 4.31
C TYR A 35 -2.08 6.49 3.17
N ILE A 36 -1.21 5.84 2.40
CA ILE A 36 -1.59 4.81 1.44
C ILE A 36 -1.22 3.46 2.02
N ILE A 37 -2.18 2.55 2.03
CA ILE A 37 -2.04 1.19 2.57
C ILE A 37 -2.21 0.21 1.42
N ALA A 38 -1.34 -0.80 1.34
CA ALA A 38 -1.52 -1.95 0.48
C ALA A 38 -1.83 -3.19 1.30
N ASN A 39 -2.77 -4.00 0.84
CA ASN A 39 -3.04 -5.32 1.38
C ASN A 39 -3.49 -6.31 0.30
N GLU A 40 -3.64 -7.56 0.71
CA GLU A 40 -4.26 -8.60 -0.10
C GLU A 40 -5.61 -8.99 0.52
N VAL A 41 -6.65 -8.95 -0.31
CA VAL A 41 -8.01 -9.35 0.04
C VAL A 41 -8.44 -10.54 -0.83
N LYS A 42 -9.55 -11.18 -0.45
CA LYS A 42 -10.15 -12.28 -1.22
C LYS A 42 -11.50 -11.85 -1.77
N ASP A 43 -11.80 -12.27 -2.99
CA ASP A 43 -13.16 -12.18 -3.52
C ASP A 43 -14.06 -13.31 -2.99
N GLU A 44 -15.30 -13.35 -3.48
CA GLU A 44 -16.30 -14.37 -3.10
C GLU A 44 -15.87 -15.80 -3.50
N ALA A 45 -15.07 -15.95 -4.56
CA ALA A 45 -14.52 -17.22 -5.00
C ALA A 45 -13.26 -17.63 -4.21
N GLY A 46 -12.75 -16.75 -3.33
CA GLY A 46 -11.53 -16.94 -2.56
C GLY A 46 -10.25 -16.58 -3.32
N GLU A 47 -10.36 -16.02 -4.53
CA GLU A 47 -9.21 -15.53 -5.30
C GLU A 47 -8.64 -14.28 -4.65
N ARG A 48 -7.31 -14.25 -4.55
CA ARG A 48 -6.57 -13.18 -3.88
C ARG A 48 -6.22 -12.08 -4.86
N PHE A 49 -6.45 -10.84 -4.47
CA PHE A 49 -6.04 -9.68 -5.24
C PHE A 49 -5.52 -8.57 -4.32
N SER A 50 -4.67 -7.70 -4.89
CA SER A 50 -4.14 -6.55 -4.18
C SER A 50 -5.17 -5.42 -4.15
N GLN A 51 -5.38 -4.83 -2.98
CA GLN A 51 -6.23 -3.67 -2.77
C GLN A 51 -5.41 -2.56 -2.14
N LEU A 52 -5.67 -1.33 -2.58
CA LEU A 52 -5.08 -0.13 -2.00
C LEU A 52 -6.15 0.68 -1.26
N TRP A 53 -5.70 1.41 -0.24
CA TRP A 53 -6.53 2.24 0.61
C TRP A 53 -5.86 3.57 0.89
N THR A 54 -6.67 4.60 1.15
CA THR A 54 -6.22 5.84 1.80
C THR A 54 -6.73 5.90 3.23
N TRP A 55 -5.91 6.39 4.16
CA TRP A 55 -6.28 6.54 5.57
C TRP A 55 -5.68 7.82 6.15
N SER A 56 -6.47 8.60 6.88
CA SER A 56 -6.05 9.93 7.34
C SER A 56 -4.95 9.91 8.41
N GLY A 57 -4.72 8.76 9.04
CA GLY A 57 -3.85 8.63 10.22
C GLY A 57 -4.60 8.76 11.55
N LYS A 58 -5.90 9.10 11.52
CA LYS A 58 -6.73 9.17 12.73
C LYS A 58 -7.39 7.82 12.99
N HIS A 59 -7.27 7.34 14.23
CA HIS A 59 -7.86 6.07 14.66
C HIS A 59 -9.38 5.98 14.45
N SER A 60 -10.08 7.12 14.47
CA SER A 60 -11.54 7.20 14.26
C SER A 60 -11.97 7.14 12.81
N ASP A 61 -11.04 7.34 11.86
CA ASP A 61 -11.38 7.52 10.46
C ASP A 61 -11.26 6.19 9.72
N GLU A 62 -12.30 5.84 8.97
CA GLU A 62 -12.32 4.62 8.15
C GLU A 62 -11.41 4.75 6.92
N PRO A 63 -10.62 3.72 6.58
CA PRO A 63 -9.84 3.71 5.35
C PRO A 63 -10.79 3.68 4.13
N GLN A 64 -10.41 4.40 3.08
CA GLN A 64 -11.18 4.48 1.84
C GLN A 64 -10.46 3.72 0.74
N LYS A 65 -11.16 2.80 0.06
CA LYS A 65 -10.59 2.07 -1.07
C LYS A 65 -10.18 3.04 -2.18
N ILE A 66 -9.04 2.75 -2.80
CA ILE A 66 -8.65 3.40 -4.04
C ILE A 66 -8.41 2.35 -5.10
N THR A 67 -8.89 2.66 -6.30
CA THR A 67 -8.66 1.85 -7.49
C THR A 67 -7.65 2.57 -8.37
N LEU A 68 -6.70 1.80 -8.90
CA LEU A 68 -5.74 2.29 -9.89
C LEU A 68 -5.96 1.53 -11.20
N PRO A 69 -5.89 2.21 -12.35
CA PRO A 69 -5.88 1.51 -13.62
C PRO A 69 -4.70 0.55 -13.65
N ASN A 70 -4.93 -0.66 -14.18
CA ASN A 70 -3.90 -1.68 -14.39
C ASN A 70 -3.31 -2.31 -13.12
N LEU A 71 -3.86 -2.06 -11.93
CA LEU A 71 -3.40 -2.67 -10.68
C LEU A 71 -3.42 -4.21 -10.75
N GLN A 72 -4.40 -4.78 -11.44
CA GLN A 72 -4.55 -6.23 -11.64
C GLN A 72 -3.35 -6.90 -12.35
N HIS A 73 -2.47 -6.11 -12.99
CA HIS A 73 -1.27 -6.63 -13.65
C HIS A 73 -0.06 -6.78 -12.71
N ILE A 74 -0.15 -6.22 -11.49
CA ILE A 74 0.82 -6.43 -10.41
C ILE A 74 0.14 -7.31 -9.37
N LYS A 75 0.53 -8.59 -9.34
CA LYS A 75 0.12 -9.49 -8.28
C LYS A 75 0.99 -9.24 -7.06
N ASN A 76 0.41 -9.43 -5.87
CA ASN A 76 1.09 -9.29 -4.59
C ASN A 76 1.82 -7.95 -4.42
N VAL A 77 1.07 -6.85 -4.37
CA VAL A 77 1.65 -5.55 -4.03
C VAL A 77 2.25 -5.61 -2.63
N GLU A 78 3.55 -5.35 -2.51
CA GLU A 78 4.29 -5.32 -1.24
C GLU A 78 4.80 -3.92 -0.90
N ALA A 79 4.81 -2.99 -1.85
CA ALA A 79 5.22 -1.62 -1.59
C ALA A 79 4.46 -0.61 -2.47
N VAL A 80 4.12 0.52 -1.86
CA VAL A 80 3.57 1.69 -2.54
C VAL A 80 4.23 2.94 -1.98
N ASP A 81 4.70 3.83 -2.83
CA ASP A 81 5.38 5.06 -2.39
C ASP A 81 5.11 6.25 -3.33
N SER A 82 5.28 7.45 -2.81
CA SER A 82 5.17 8.71 -3.56
C SER A 82 6.57 9.13 -4.03
N ILE A 83 6.76 9.23 -5.34
CA ILE A 83 8.06 9.58 -5.94
C ILE A 83 7.94 10.79 -6.86
N THR A 84 9.08 11.41 -7.16
CA THR A 84 9.18 12.46 -8.19
C THR A 84 10.05 11.96 -9.34
N VAL A 85 9.52 11.97 -10.56
CA VAL A 85 10.26 11.60 -11.77
C VAL A 85 10.16 12.73 -12.77
N ASN A 86 11.30 13.28 -13.21
CA ASN A 86 11.38 14.43 -14.13
C ASN A 86 10.54 15.63 -13.66
N GLY A 87 10.58 15.91 -12.35
CA GLY A 87 9.82 17.00 -11.72
C GLY A 87 8.31 16.77 -11.60
N LYS A 88 7.81 15.59 -11.97
CA LYS A 88 6.39 15.24 -11.86
C LYS A 88 6.15 14.26 -10.71
N PRO A 89 5.19 14.53 -9.82
CA PRO A 89 4.82 13.58 -8.78
C PRO A 89 4.15 12.36 -9.40
N ARG A 90 4.51 11.17 -8.90
CA ARG A 90 3.97 9.87 -9.30
C ARG A 90 3.80 9.00 -8.07
N LEU A 91 2.83 8.10 -8.13
CA LEU A 91 2.80 6.96 -7.23
C LEU A 91 3.58 5.82 -7.89
N ILE A 92 4.43 5.13 -7.15
CA ILE A 92 5.03 3.86 -7.59
C ILE A 92 4.41 2.73 -6.79
N VAL A 93 3.95 1.69 -7.50
CA VAL A 93 3.39 0.46 -6.93
C VAL A 93 4.29 -0.69 -7.35
N MET A 94 4.69 -1.53 -6.41
CA MET A 94 5.66 -2.61 -6.61
C MET A 94 5.10 -3.93 -6.09
N GLY A 95 5.23 -4.98 -6.90
CA GLY A 95 4.85 -6.34 -6.53
C GLY A 95 6.04 -7.27 -6.34
N ASP A 96 5.91 -8.25 -5.47
CA ASP A 96 6.98 -9.22 -5.13
C ASP A 96 7.02 -10.47 -6.01
N GLU A 97 6.18 -10.52 -7.04
CA GLU A 97 5.89 -11.65 -7.93
C GLU A 97 7.08 -12.19 -8.76
N GLY A 98 8.31 -11.79 -8.43
CA GLY A 98 9.53 -12.33 -9.00
C GLY A 98 9.71 -13.82 -8.71
N ASN A 99 10.23 -14.55 -9.69
CA ASN A 99 10.52 -15.97 -9.58
C ASN A 99 11.81 -16.30 -10.33
N ALA A 100 12.88 -16.60 -9.58
CA ALA A 100 14.20 -16.85 -10.13
C ALA A 100 14.25 -18.09 -11.05
N SER A 101 13.55 -19.18 -10.71
CA SER A 101 13.56 -20.40 -11.53
C SER A 101 12.82 -20.22 -12.85
N LYS A 102 11.80 -19.35 -12.87
CA LYS A 102 11.06 -18.95 -14.08
C LYS A 102 11.69 -17.76 -14.81
N LYS A 103 12.82 -17.22 -14.32
CA LYS A 103 13.46 -16.00 -14.84
C LYS A 103 12.47 -14.82 -14.95
N LEU A 104 11.53 -14.73 -14.02
CA LEU A 104 10.58 -13.64 -13.92
C LEU A 104 11.08 -12.66 -12.87
N THR A 105 11.21 -11.38 -13.22
CA THR A 105 11.52 -10.32 -12.25
C THR A 105 10.24 -9.79 -11.62
N ALA A 106 10.38 -9.18 -10.44
CA ALA A 106 9.34 -8.34 -9.85
C ALA A 106 8.89 -7.25 -10.85
N LYS A 107 7.68 -6.75 -10.66
CA LYS A 107 7.14 -5.65 -11.48
C LYS A 107 6.91 -4.42 -10.63
N TYR A 108 6.92 -3.28 -11.30
CA TYR A 108 6.46 -2.03 -10.75
C TYR A 108 5.64 -1.28 -11.81
N MET A 109 4.77 -0.39 -11.36
CA MET A 109 4.09 0.58 -12.21
C MET A 109 4.23 1.97 -11.60
N MET A 110 4.44 2.96 -12.46
CA MET A 110 4.32 4.37 -12.10
C MET A 110 2.94 4.87 -12.53
N VAL A 111 2.27 5.56 -11.61
CA VAL A 111 0.89 5.98 -11.76
C VAL A 111 0.83 7.50 -11.66
N ASP A 112 0.08 8.11 -12.56
CA ASP A 112 -0.23 9.53 -12.45
C ASP A 112 -1.34 9.72 -11.40
N TYR A 113 -1.17 10.69 -10.51
CA TYR A 113 -2.17 10.97 -9.47
C TYR A 113 -3.54 11.30 -10.06
N SER A 114 -3.60 11.84 -11.28
CA SER A 114 -4.87 12.16 -11.95
C SER A 114 -5.72 10.93 -12.29
N THR A 115 -5.17 9.71 -12.22
CA THR A 115 -5.89 8.47 -12.53
C THR A 115 -6.41 7.75 -11.30
N LEU A 116 -6.20 8.29 -10.10
CA LEU A 116 -6.74 7.70 -8.87
C LEU A 116 -8.25 7.95 -8.81
N SER A 117 -9.01 6.88 -8.59
CA SER A 117 -10.43 6.96 -8.23
C SER A 117 -10.64 6.39 -6.84
N LYS A 118 -11.57 7.01 -6.10
CA LYS A 118 -12.13 6.42 -4.89
C LYS A 118 -13.36 5.63 -5.29
N ASP A 119 -13.57 4.49 -4.65
CA ASP A 119 -14.79 3.69 -4.80
C ASP A 119 -15.92 4.26 -3.94
#